data_AF-A0A4Q8B7X8-F1
#
_entry.id   AF-A0A4Q8B7X8-F1
#
_cell.length_a   1.000
_cell.length_b   1.000
_cell.length_c   1.000
_cell.angle_alpha   90.00
_cell.angle_beta   90.00
_cell.angle_gamma   90.00
#
_symmetry.space_group_name_H-M   'P 1'
#
loop_
_entity.id
_entity.type
_entity.pdbx_description
1 polymer ?
#
loop_
_entity_poly.entity_id
_entity_poly.type
_entity_poly.pdbx_seq_one_letter_code
_entity_poly.pdbx_strand_id
1 'polypeptide(L)'
;MHRRSVLASLTATAAAALLSVAAPASAINSYNAQPAPERTEVGALVVQYDRDGNPATPDVVRWSCSGTMISADVFLTAAHCTANRPAGTKFYVSLAQNVQGAIDASNALGGTPEQIAARVGVQGFAHSDPAYPGNSADSHDIAVIKLAGAQATELAKRWPFTPATLPSANQLSALGSRALDAAPWQVMGYGTQEALNQPGGQTHPGGGVRMKATLDFDALNKTWVRLAMNESRDLGGACYGDSGGPNFVTLDGKLVLAGTTITGDSPCYATNVAYRMDSASARAFLGQYVTLP
;
A
#
# COMPACT_ATOMS: atom_id res chain seq x y z
N MET A 1 -9.61 43.25 69.99
CA MET A 1 -8.20 43.57 69.67
C MET A 1 -8.00 43.48 68.17
N HIS A 2 -7.73 44.61 67.52
CA HIS A 2 -7.52 44.75 66.09
C HIS A 2 -6.08 44.38 65.67
N ARG A 3 -5.95 43.61 64.58
CA ARG A 3 -4.78 43.58 63.66
C ARG A 3 -5.36 43.36 62.25
N ARG A 4 -5.50 44.41 61.43
CA ARG A 4 -4.55 44.96 60.44
C ARG A 4 -4.07 43.95 59.38
N SER A 5 -4.68 44.08 58.20
CA SER A 5 -4.08 44.25 56.86
C SER A 5 -3.20 43.13 56.29
N VAL A 6 -3.53 42.67 55.07
CA VAL A 6 -2.77 42.90 53.82
C VAL A 6 -3.58 42.33 52.64
N LEU A 7 -3.87 43.18 51.64
CA LEU A 7 -4.33 42.76 50.31
C LEU A 7 -3.17 42.04 49.60
N ALA A 8 -3.44 40.86 49.06
CA ALA A 8 -2.60 40.23 48.05
C ALA A 8 -3.46 39.91 46.83
N SER A 9 -3.24 40.69 45.78
CA SER A 9 -3.81 40.52 44.45
C SER A 9 -3.28 39.22 43.83
N LEU A 10 -4.15 38.25 43.60
CA LEU A 10 -3.82 37.03 42.84
C LEU A 10 -4.37 37.19 41.42
N THR A 11 -3.52 37.68 40.53
CA THR A 11 -3.66 37.50 39.08
C THR A 11 -3.35 36.03 38.76
N ALA A 12 -4.39 35.21 38.62
CA ALA A 12 -4.26 33.87 38.07
C ALA A 12 -4.38 33.96 36.54
N THR A 13 -3.24 34.00 35.87
CA THR A 13 -3.08 33.89 34.43
C THR A 13 -3.66 32.56 33.95
N ALA A 14 -4.64 32.62 33.05
CA ALA A 14 -5.18 31.46 32.36
C ALA A 14 -4.11 30.87 31.43
N ALA A 15 -3.43 29.81 31.87
CA ALA A 15 -2.60 28.99 31.01
C ALA A 15 -3.53 28.10 30.16
N ALA A 16 -3.87 28.57 28.96
CA ALA A 16 -4.46 27.72 27.94
C ALA A 16 -3.41 26.67 27.53
N ALA A 17 -3.56 25.45 28.02
CA ALA A 17 -2.82 24.31 27.51
C ALA A 17 -3.26 24.06 26.06
N LEU A 18 -2.44 24.50 25.11
CA LEU A 18 -2.54 24.09 23.71
C LEU A 18 -2.23 22.58 23.67
N LEU A 19 -3.29 21.78 23.63
CA LEU A 19 -3.21 20.38 23.21
C LEU A 19 -2.75 20.37 21.75
N SER A 20 -1.45 20.16 21.54
CA SER A 20 -0.90 19.78 20.26
C SER A 20 -1.47 18.42 19.88
N VAL A 21 -2.45 18.42 18.97
CA VAL A 21 -2.90 17.20 18.30
C VAL A 21 -1.73 16.75 17.42
N ALA A 22 -1.00 15.73 17.86
CA ALA A 22 -0.05 15.05 16.98
C ALA A 22 -0.85 14.39 15.85
N ALA A 23 -0.77 14.94 14.64
CA ALA A 23 -1.29 14.26 13.46
C ALA A 23 -0.44 12.98 13.23
N PRO A 24 -1.05 11.81 12.98
CA PRO A 24 -0.30 10.61 12.68
C PRO A 24 0.43 10.75 11.34
N ALA A 25 1.59 10.09 11.24
CA ALA A 25 2.46 10.09 10.07
C ALA A 25 1.74 9.60 8.80
N SER A 26 2.01 10.27 7.68
CA SER A 26 1.51 9.95 6.32
C SER A 26 2.59 9.19 5.52
N ALA A 27 2.27 8.18 4.69
CA ALA A 27 3.25 7.42 3.88
C ALA A 27 2.61 6.65 2.68
N ILE A 28 3.24 6.55 1.49
CA ILE A 28 2.92 7.31 0.26
C ILE A 28 3.55 8.68 0.43
N ASN A 29 4.38 9.10 -0.54
CA ASN A 29 5.21 10.29 -0.38
C ASN A 29 4.37 11.47 0.16
N SER A 30 4.95 12.16 1.14
CA SER A 30 4.25 12.92 2.17
C SER A 30 3.58 14.19 1.64
N TYR A 31 3.89 14.60 0.41
CA TYR A 31 3.19 15.67 -0.26
C TYR A 31 1.77 15.24 -0.57
N ASN A 32 0.83 15.78 0.19
CA ASN A 32 -0.61 15.67 -0.08
C ASN A 32 -1.18 14.24 0.00
N ALA A 33 -0.42 13.30 0.57
CA ALA A 33 -0.95 12.00 0.97
C ALA A 33 -1.85 12.13 2.20
N GLN A 34 -2.92 11.35 2.24
CA GLN A 34 -3.86 11.32 3.37
C GLN A 34 -4.18 9.87 3.76
N PRO A 35 -4.47 9.60 5.04
CA PRO A 35 -5.00 8.30 5.44
C PRO A 35 -6.21 7.92 4.60
N ALA A 36 -6.29 6.65 4.22
CA ALA A 36 -7.40 6.12 3.45
C ALA A 36 -8.17 5.03 4.23
N PRO A 37 -8.74 5.32 5.42
CA PRO A 37 -9.49 4.34 6.20
C PRO A 37 -10.71 3.79 5.47
N GLU A 38 -11.25 4.54 4.51
CA GLU A 38 -12.40 4.17 3.69
C GLU A 38 -12.09 3.20 2.54
N ARG A 39 -10.81 2.90 2.28
CA ARG A 39 -10.35 2.02 1.18
C ARG A 39 -9.97 0.65 1.70
N THR A 40 -10.96 -0.04 2.28
CA THR A 40 -10.74 -1.29 3.02
C THR A 40 -10.32 -2.47 2.16
N GLU A 41 -10.47 -2.37 0.84
CA GLU A 41 -9.97 -3.32 -0.15
C GLU A 41 -8.45 -3.24 -0.36
N VAL A 42 -7.82 -2.12 0.00
CA VAL A 42 -6.37 -1.95 -0.10
C VAL A 42 -5.71 -2.51 1.14
N GLY A 43 -4.69 -3.34 0.93
CA GLY A 43 -4.05 -4.10 1.99
C GLY A 43 -2.53 -4.11 1.90
N ALA A 44 -1.91 -4.51 3.00
CA ALA A 44 -0.48 -4.76 3.10
C ALA A 44 -0.19 -6.24 2.87
N LEU A 45 0.87 -6.51 2.11
CA LEU A 45 1.49 -7.82 2.03
C LEU A 45 2.54 -7.94 3.15
N VAL A 46 2.23 -8.79 4.11
CA VAL A 46 3.13 -9.15 5.21
C VAL A 46 3.84 -10.45 4.86
N VAL A 47 5.14 -10.50 5.12
CA VAL A 47 5.97 -11.68 4.89
C VAL A 47 6.52 -12.19 6.21
N GLN A 48 6.55 -13.51 6.35
CA GLN A 48 7.32 -14.23 7.35
C GLN A 48 8.44 -14.97 6.61
N TYR A 49 9.69 -14.73 6.96
CA TYR A 49 10.83 -15.40 6.31
C TYR A 49 12.05 -15.51 7.23
N ASP A 50 12.87 -16.53 6.96
CA ASP A 50 14.20 -16.69 7.54
C ASP A 50 15.17 -15.68 6.91
N ARG A 51 15.75 -14.81 7.74
CA ARG A 51 16.61 -13.71 7.30
C ARG A 51 18.08 -14.09 7.13
N ASP A 52 18.53 -15.18 7.76
CA ASP A 52 19.95 -15.51 7.88
C ASP A 52 20.29 -16.97 7.59
N GLY A 53 19.30 -17.80 7.28
CA GLY A 53 19.48 -19.21 6.96
C GLY A 53 19.79 -20.06 8.20
N ASN A 54 19.70 -19.49 9.40
CA ASN A 54 19.98 -20.17 10.65
C ASN A 54 18.67 -20.57 11.32
N PRO A 55 18.36 -21.88 11.45
CA PRO A 55 17.12 -22.33 12.07
C PRO A 55 17.01 -21.99 13.57
N ALA A 56 18.09 -21.54 14.22
CA ALA A 56 18.05 -21.04 15.59
C ALA A 56 17.58 -19.57 15.70
N THR A 57 17.62 -18.81 14.61
CA THR A 57 17.11 -17.43 14.57
C THR A 57 15.61 -17.48 14.23
N PRO A 58 14.73 -16.87 15.04
CA PRO A 58 13.32 -16.77 14.67
C PRO A 58 13.12 -15.98 13.38
N ASP A 59 12.21 -16.46 12.51
CA ASP A 59 11.79 -15.74 11.31
C ASP A 59 11.38 -14.30 11.59
N VAL A 60 11.61 -13.43 10.62
CA VAL A 60 11.15 -12.04 10.65
C VAL A 60 9.73 -11.97 10.12
N VAL A 61 8.84 -11.27 10.83
CA VAL A 61 7.53 -10.84 10.33
C VAL A 61 7.58 -9.34 10.05
N ARG A 62 7.34 -8.95 8.79
CA ARG A 62 7.30 -7.53 8.40
C ARG A 62 6.31 -7.28 7.26
N TRP A 63 5.79 -6.07 7.18
CA TRP A 63 5.21 -5.61 5.92
C TRP A 63 6.33 -5.47 4.87
N SER A 64 6.02 -5.79 3.62
CA SER A 64 7.00 -5.70 2.53
C SER A 64 6.48 -4.98 1.30
N CYS A 65 5.19 -5.09 1.02
CA CYS A 65 4.55 -4.55 -0.16
C CYS A 65 3.10 -4.19 0.16
N SER A 66 2.41 -3.65 -0.84
CA SER A 66 0.98 -3.36 -0.83
C SER A 66 0.24 -4.24 -1.84
N GLY A 67 -1.07 -4.10 -1.87
CA GLY A 67 -1.92 -4.78 -2.82
C GLY A 67 -3.40 -4.44 -2.62
N THR A 68 -4.27 -5.16 -3.32
CA THR A 68 -5.72 -4.89 -3.28
C THR A 68 -6.54 -6.15 -3.48
N MET A 69 -7.60 -6.29 -2.70
CA MET A 69 -8.60 -7.33 -2.90
C MET A 69 -9.37 -7.07 -4.20
N ILE A 70 -9.25 -8.00 -5.16
CA ILE A 70 -9.96 -7.96 -6.46
C ILE A 70 -11.08 -9.02 -6.54
N SER A 71 -11.18 -9.88 -5.52
CA SER A 71 -12.35 -10.72 -5.21
C SER A 71 -12.44 -10.91 -3.69
N ALA A 72 -13.38 -11.75 -3.22
CA ALA A 72 -13.46 -12.13 -1.81
C ALA A 72 -12.23 -12.91 -1.30
N ASP A 73 -11.43 -13.49 -2.20
CA ASP A 73 -10.37 -14.44 -1.85
C ASP A 73 -9.09 -14.29 -2.72
N VAL A 74 -8.99 -13.24 -3.54
CA VAL A 74 -7.85 -12.92 -4.38
C VAL A 74 -7.35 -11.52 -4.06
N PHE A 75 -6.10 -11.44 -3.58
CA PHE A 75 -5.38 -10.21 -3.33
C PHE A 75 -4.33 -9.99 -4.41
N LEU A 76 -4.49 -8.96 -5.22
CA LEU A 76 -3.54 -8.56 -6.27
C LEU A 76 -2.32 -7.86 -5.67
N THR A 77 -1.13 -8.18 -6.16
CA THR A 77 0.14 -7.50 -5.84
C THR A 77 1.11 -7.63 -7.03
N ALA A 78 2.36 -7.19 -6.86
CA ALA A 78 3.41 -7.32 -7.87
C ALA A 78 4.15 -8.67 -7.76
N ALA A 79 4.64 -9.19 -8.87
CA ALA A 79 5.44 -10.42 -8.87
C ALA A 79 6.77 -10.25 -8.13
N HIS A 80 7.44 -9.10 -8.24
CA HIS A 80 8.68 -8.85 -7.50
C HIS A 80 8.48 -8.85 -5.97
N CYS A 81 7.24 -8.72 -5.49
CA CYS A 81 6.91 -8.86 -4.07
C CYS A 81 6.84 -10.32 -3.61
N THR A 82 6.76 -11.29 -4.52
CA THR A 82 6.51 -12.71 -4.21
C THR A 82 7.55 -13.65 -4.80
N ALA A 83 8.10 -13.34 -5.98
CA ALA A 83 9.14 -14.08 -6.65
C ALA A 83 10.51 -13.94 -5.95
N ASN A 84 11.39 -14.92 -6.17
CA ASN A 84 12.78 -14.92 -5.68
C ASN A 84 12.93 -14.68 -4.16
N ARG A 85 11.93 -15.08 -3.37
CA ARG A 85 11.97 -15.03 -1.90
C ARG A 85 12.77 -16.22 -1.34
N PRO A 86 13.37 -16.09 -0.13
CA PRO A 86 13.97 -17.22 0.57
C PRO A 86 13.01 -18.40 0.69
N ALA A 87 13.54 -19.62 0.63
CA ALA A 87 12.75 -20.83 0.79
C ALA A 87 11.98 -20.81 2.12
N GLY A 88 10.72 -21.23 2.10
CA GLY A 88 9.86 -21.22 3.30
C GLY A 88 9.18 -19.88 3.61
N THR A 89 9.41 -18.83 2.80
CA THR A 89 8.69 -17.56 2.96
C THR A 89 7.17 -17.77 2.91
N LYS A 90 6.46 -17.25 3.90
CA LYS A 90 4.99 -17.27 3.99
C LYS A 90 4.45 -15.86 3.77
N PHE A 91 3.29 -15.78 3.13
CA PHE A 91 2.63 -14.52 2.78
C PHE A 91 1.31 -14.37 3.53
N TYR A 92 1.07 -13.17 4.05
CA TYR A 92 -0.12 -12.82 4.81
C TYR A 92 -0.73 -11.54 4.26
N VAL A 93 -2.05 -11.52 4.09
CA VAL A 93 -2.81 -10.34 3.70
C VAL A 93 -3.34 -9.67 4.97
N SER A 94 -3.08 -8.37 5.12
CA SER A 94 -3.65 -7.55 6.19
C SER A 94 -4.37 -6.34 5.60
N LEU A 95 -5.63 -6.12 5.98
CA LEU A 95 -6.42 -4.95 5.57
C LEU A 95 -6.50 -3.90 6.69
N ALA A 96 -5.65 -4.04 7.72
CA ALA A 96 -5.57 -3.10 8.83
C ALA A 96 -5.18 -1.70 8.34
N GLN A 97 -5.75 -0.65 8.91
CA GLN A 97 -5.38 0.73 8.59
C GLN A 97 -3.91 1.02 8.94
N ASN A 98 -3.39 0.45 10.01
CA ASN A 98 -2.00 0.57 10.44
C ASN A 98 -1.43 -0.83 10.68
N VAL A 99 -0.81 -1.41 9.65
CA VAL A 99 -0.19 -2.74 9.75
C VAL A 99 1.10 -2.71 10.57
N GLN A 100 1.86 -1.61 10.50
CA GLN A 100 3.09 -1.49 11.30
C GLN A 100 2.78 -1.49 12.79
N GLY A 101 1.79 -0.72 13.21
CA GLY A 101 1.31 -0.75 14.60
C GLY A 101 0.77 -2.11 15.03
N ALA A 102 0.13 -2.87 14.13
CA ALA A 102 -0.34 -4.23 14.43
C ALA A 102 0.84 -5.23 14.62
N ILE A 103 1.91 -5.07 13.83
CA ILE A 103 3.15 -5.85 13.97
C ILE A 103 3.82 -5.50 15.30
N ASP A 104 3.98 -4.22 15.61
CA ASP A 104 4.61 -3.76 16.85
C ASP A 104 3.86 -4.25 18.08
N ALA A 105 2.52 -4.14 18.07
CA ALA A 105 1.67 -4.68 19.13
C ALA A 105 1.80 -6.21 19.26
N SER A 106 1.87 -6.95 18.15
CA SER A 106 2.04 -8.40 18.19
C SER A 106 3.42 -8.82 18.70
N ASN A 107 4.48 -8.08 18.36
CA ASN A 107 5.82 -8.30 18.86
C ASN A 107 5.91 -8.04 20.37
N ALA A 108 5.27 -6.97 20.86
CA ALA A 108 5.23 -6.65 22.29
C ALA A 108 4.51 -7.74 23.13
N LEU A 109 3.52 -8.43 22.55
CA LEU A 109 2.87 -9.58 23.17
C LEU A 109 3.74 -10.85 23.17
N GLY A 110 4.78 -10.91 22.34
CA GLY A 110 5.62 -12.09 22.14
C GLY A 110 4.89 -13.27 21.48
N GLY A 111 5.60 -14.40 21.39
CA GLY A 111 5.15 -15.62 20.72
C GLY A 111 6.07 -16.04 19.58
N THR A 112 5.70 -17.10 18.87
CA THR A 112 6.43 -17.53 17.67
C THR A 112 6.15 -16.58 16.50
N PRO A 113 7.02 -16.53 15.46
CA PRO A 113 6.76 -15.77 14.25
C PRO A 113 5.40 -16.10 13.61
N GLU A 114 4.97 -17.37 13.63
CA GLU A 114 3.65 -17.79 13.12
C GLU A 114 2.51 -17.13 13.91
N GLN A 115 2.62 -17.06 15.23
CA GLN A 115 1.61 -16.46 16.08
C GLN A 115 1.54 -14.94 15.84
N ILE A 116 2.70 -14.29 15.68
CA ILE A 116 2.79 -12.86 15.35
C ILE A 116 2.14 -12.61 13.98
N ALA A 117 2.53 -13.35 12.94
CA ALA A 117 1.98 -13.20 11.60
C ALA A 117 0.46 -13.45 11.56
N ALA A 118 -0.02 -14.48 12.27
CA ALA A 118 -1.45 -14.82 12.34
C ALA A 118 -2.32 -13.78 13.07
N ARG A 119 -1.75 -12.98 13.98
CA ARG A 119 -2.44 -11.82 14.59
C ARG A 119 -2.55 -10.66 13.61
N VAL A 120 -1.51 -10.44 12.80
CA VAL A 120 -1.39 -9.27 11.91
C VAL A 120 -2.17 -9.46 10.61
N GLY A 121 -2.18 -10.67 10.05
CA GLY A 121 -2.79 -10.94 8.75
C GLY A 121 -3.29 -12.38 8.62
N VAL A 122 -3.87 -12.67 7.46
CA VAL A 122 -4.36 -14.00 7.10
C VAL A 122 -3.46 -14.59 6.04
N GLN A 123 -2.94 -15.79 6.29
CA GLN A 123 -2.02 -16.45 5.39
C GLN A 123 -2.69 -16.77 4.05
N GLY A 124 -1.97 -16.61 2.95
CA GLY A 124 -2.39 -17.05 1.62
C GLY A 124 -1.24 -17.61 0.81
N PHE A 125 -1.54 -18.00 -0.42
CA PHE A 125 -0.59 -18.64 -1.33
C PHE A 125 -0.27 -17.71 -2.49
N ALA A 126 1.01 -17.42 -2.68
CA ALA A 126 1.45 -16.57 -3.76
C ALA A 126 1.43 -17.33 -5.10
N HIS A 127 0.94 -16.67 -6.13
CA HIS A 127 1.03 -17.08 -7.51
C HIS A 127 1.52 -15.89 -8.32
N SER A 128 2.77 -15.94 -8.78
CA SER A 128 3.34 -14.94 -9.69
C SER A 128 3.06 -15.35 -11.13
N ASP A 129 2.94 -14.39 -12.04
CA ASP A 129 2.91 -14.70 -13.47
C ASP A 129 4.21 -15.45 -13.84
N PRO A 130 4.12 -16.67 -14.41
CA PRO A 130 5.29 -17.48 -14.75
C PRO A 130 6.19 -16.84 -15.82
N ALA A 131 5.72 -15.81 -16.53
CA ALA A 131 6.52 -15.07 -17.49
C ALA A 131 7.35 -13.93 -16.85
N TYR A 132 7.19 -13.64 -15.56
CA TYR A 132 8.06 -12.72 -14.82
C TYR A 132 9.53 -13.21 -14.82
N PRO A 133 10.56 -12.37 -15.09
CA PRO A 133 10.53 -10.90 -15.12
C PRO A 133 10.23 -10.25 -16.48
N GLY A 134 9.82 -11.04 -17.48
CA GLY A 134 9.48 -10.53 -18.80
C GLY A 134 10.60 -9.70 -19.45
N ASN A 135 10.23 -8.63 -20.13
CA ASN A 135 11.14 -7.63 -20.69
C ASN A 135 10.61 -6.20 -20.45
N SER A 136 11.32 -5.18 -20.95
CA SER A 136 10.94 -3.77 -20.73
C SER A 136 9.59 -3.37 -21.34
N ALA A 137 9.13 -4.08 -22.39
CA ALA A 137 7.84 -3.82 -23.02
C ALA A 137 6.69 -4.55 -22.32
N ASP A 138 6.98 -5.67 -21.65
CA ASP A 138 6.03 -6.43 -20.84
C ASP A 138 6.79 -7.19 -19.75
N SER A 139 6.75 -6.69 -18.52
CA SER A 139 7.49 -7.26 -17.39
C SER A 139 6.82 -8.49 -16.80
N HIS A 140 5.54 -8.72 -17.08
CA HIS A 140 4.73 -9.68 -16.34
C HIS A 140 4.84 -9.53 -14.81
N ASP A 141 5.11 -8.32 -14.31
CA ASP A 141 5.30 -8.06 -12.87
C ASP A 141 3.96 -8.01 -12.13
N ILE A 142 3.25 -9.12 -12.13
CA ILE A 142 1.93 -9.26 -11.55
C ILE A 142 1.83 -10.59 -10.80
N ALA A 143 1.22 -10.55 -9.62
CA ALA A 143 0.98 -11.72 -8.81
C ALA A 143 -0.33 -11.61 -8.05
N VAL A 144 -0.84 -12.74 -7.58
CA VAL A 144 -1.92 -12.78 -6.61
C VAL A 144 -1.52 -13.57 -5.39
N ILE A 145 -2.06 -13.19 -4.23
CA ILE A 145 -2.16 -14.06 -3.07
C ILE A 145 -3.57 -14.65 -3.05
N LYS A 146 -3.66 -15.97 -3.26
CA LYS A 146 -4.93 -16.71 -3.17
C LYS A 146 -5.17 -17.15 -1.73
N LEU A 147 -6.34 -16.80 -1.20
CA LEU A 147 -6.81 -17.27 0.09
C LEU A 147 -7.69 -18.51 -0.14
N ALA A 148 -7.40 -19.61 0.55
CA ALA A 148 -8.29 -20.76 0.56
C ALA A 148 -9.57 -20.45 1.38
N GLY A 149 -10.62 -21.28 1.25
CA GLY A 149 -11.95 -20.93 1.76
C GLY A 149 -12.03 -20.55 3.24
N ALA A 150 -11.28 -21.24 4.11
CA ALA A 150 -11.20 -20.91 5.53
C ALA A 150 -10.49 -19.56 5.78
N GLN A 151 -9.41 -19.30 5.04
CA GLN A 151 -8.65 -18.05 5.09
C GLN A 151 -9.47 -16.87 4.56
N ALA A 152 -10.17 -17.03 3.43
CA ALA A 152 -11.05 -16.00 2.90
C ALA A 152 -12.19 -15.66 3.89
N THR A 153 -12.77 -16.69 4.53
CA THR A 153 -13.77 -16.50 5.59
C THR A 153 -13.19 -15.75 6.78
N GLU A 154 -11.96 -16.09 7.21
CA GLU A 154 -11.29 -15.39 8.30
C GLU A 154 -10.97 -13.94 7.96
N LEU A 155 -10.50 -13.66 6.74
CA LEU A 155 -10.24 -12.29 6.27
C LEU A 155 -11.52 -11.45 6.33
N ALA A 156 -12.62 -11.97 5.78
CA ALA A 156 -13.91 -11.29 5.76
C ALA A 156 -14.51 -11.05 7.16
N LYS A 157 -14.22 -11.94 8.12
CA LYS A 157 -14.60 -11.73 9.53
C LYS A 157 -13.82 -10.59 10.18
N ARG A 158 -12.54 -10.47 9.86
CA ARG A 158 -11.66 -9.43 10.43
C ARG A 158 -11.89 -8.06 9.83
N TRP A 159 -12.14 -8.00 8.52
CA TRP A 159 -12.24 -6.76 7.78
C TRP A 159 -13.36 -6.81 6.74
N PRO A 160 -14.37 -5.92 6.83
CA PRO A 160 -15.34 -5.73 5.75
C PRO A 160 -14.70 -4.92 4.61
N PHE A 161 -14.86 -5.40 3.38
CA PHE A 161 -14.37 -4.72 2.17
C PHE A 161 -15.26 -5.02 0.96
N THR A 162 -15.15 -4.16 -0.05
CA THR A 162 -15.73 -4.38 -1.38
C THR A 162 -14.58 -4.53 -2.35
N PRO A 163 -14.45 -5.65 -3.09
CA PRO A 163 -13.37 -5.82 -4.04
C PRO A 163 -13.27 -4.69 -5.07
N ALA A 164 -12.05 -4.34 -5.47
CA ALA A 164 -11.80 -3.34 -6.47
C ALA A 164 -12.38 -3.73 -7.84
N THR A 165 -12.87 -2.73 -8.58
CA THR A 165 -13.39 -2.93 -9.93
C THR A 165 -12.24 -3.00 -10.94
N LEU A 166 -12.10 -4.15 -11.61
CA LEU A 166 -11.15 -4.31 -12.71
C LEU A 166 -11.67 -3.65 -14.00
N PRO A 167 -10.78 -3.11 -14.85
CA PRO A 167 -11.16 -2.57 -16.15
C PRO A 167 -11.48 -3.66 -17.17
N SER A 168 -12.33 -3.34 -18.15
CA SER A 168 -12.56 -4.20 -19.31
C SER A 168 -11.34 -4.22 -20.25
N ALA A 169 -11.26 -5.18 -21.17
CA ALA A 169 -10.12 -5.33 -22.06
C ALA A 169 -9.85 -4.04 -22.87
N ASN A 170 -8.62 -3.53 -22.81
CA ASN A 170 -8.19 -2.29 -23.48
C ASN A 170 -8.99 -1.03 -23.13
N GLN A 171 -9.73 -1.00 -22.02
CA GLN A 171 -10.55 0.15 -21.61
C GLN A 171 -9.75 1.46 -21.58
N LEU A 172 -8.54 1.47 -21.02
CA LEU A 172 -7.72 2.68 -20.93
C LEU A 172 -7.28 3.15 -22.33
N SER A 173 -6.97 2.21 -23.23
CA SER A 173 -6.59 2.56 -24.61
C SER A 173 -7.78 3.17 -25.37
N ALA A 174 -8.99 2.67 -25.15
CA ALA A 174 -10.20 3.15 -25.81
C ALA A 174 -10.60 4.57 -25.39
N LEU A 175 -10.27 4.99 -24.16
CA LEU A 175 -10.48 6.36 -23.68
C LEU A 175 -9.57 7.37 -24.39
N GLY A 176 -8.33 6.97 -24.67
CA GLY A 176 -7.30 7.84 -25.25
C GLY A 176 -6.68 8.81 -24.23
N SER A 177 -5.46 9.27 -24.52
CA SER A 177 -4.63 10.00 -23.56
C SER A 177 -5.27 11.28 -23.02
N ARG A 178 -6.05 12.02 -23.84
CA ARG A 178 -6.70 13.26 -23.38
C ARG A 178 -7.77 13.02 -22.32
N ALA A 179 -8.53 11.93 -22.44
CA ALA A 179 -9.54 11.58 -21.44
C ALA A 179 -8.88 11.05 -20.16
N LEU A 180 -7.79 10.30 -20.29
CA LEU A 180 -7.01 9.81 -19.15
C LEU A 180 -6.33 10.96 -18.38
N ASP A 181 -5.79 11.94 -19.10
CA ASP A 181 -5.19 13.16 -18.54
C ASP A 181 -6.20 14.02 -17.76
N ALA A 182 -7.44 14.10 -18.26
CA ALA A 182 -8.51 14.82 -17.58
C ALA A 182 -9.15 14.04 -16.41
N ALA A 183 -8.87 12.74 -16.28
CA ALA A 183 -9.49 11.89 -15.25
C ALA A 183 -8.72 11.98 -13.92
N PRO A 184 -9.41 11.92 -12.75
CA PRO A 184 -8.73 11.85 -11.46
C PRO A 184 -8.00 10.52 -11.26
N TRP A 185 -6.72 10.58 -10.88
CA TRP A 185 -5.89 9.42 -10.54
C TRP A 185 -5.51 9.41 -9.07
N GLN A 186 -5.52 8.21 -8.48
CA GLN A 186 -5.11 8.01 -7.09
C GLN A 186 -4.26 6.75 -6.95
N VAL A 187 -3.15 6.83 -6.22
CA VAL A 187 -2.43 5.67 -5.72
C VAL A 187 -2.77 5.45 -4.26
N MET A 188 -2.80 4.18 -3.85
CA MET A 188 -3.04 3.79 -2.46
C MET A 188 -2.09 2.67 -2.06
N GLY A 189 -1.76 2.59 -0.77
CA GLY A 189 -0.75 1.65 -0.30
C GLY A 189 -0.25 1.97 1.10
N TYR A 190 0.82 1.27 1.47
CA TYR A 190 1.43 1.24 2.80
C TYR A 190 2.92 1.60 2.75
N GLY A 191 3.39 2.16 1.64
CA GLY A 191 4.79 2.50 1.43
C GLY A 191 5.24 3.66 2.29
N THR A 192 6.54 3.91 2.28
CA THR A 192 7.21 4.97 3.05
C THR A 192 6.97 6.35 2.45
N GLN A 193 7.55 7.37 3.07
CA GLN A 193 7.69 8.70 2.50
C GLN A 193 8.89 8.76 1.53
N GLU A 194 8.98 9.87 0.80
CA GLU A 194 10.13 10.30 0.01
C GLU A 194 11.45 10.31 0.78
N ALA A 195 12.54 10.39 0.02
CA ALA A 195 13.88 10.40 0.56
C ALA A 195 14.16 11.66 1.39
N LEU A 196 14.44 11.50 2.69
CA LEU A 196 15.13 12.51 3.47
C LEU A 196 16.64 12.28 3.40
N ASN A 197 17.39 13.32 3.06
CA ASN A 197 18.85 13.29 3.13
C ASN A 197 19.30 13.27 4.59
N GLN A 198 20.07 12.25 4.97
CA GLN A 198 20.64 12.08 6.30
C GLN A 198 22.15 11.79 6.20
N PRO A 199 22.92 11.92 7.30
CA PRO A 199 24.28 11.39 7.35
C PRO A 199 24.28 9.89 6.99
N GLY A 200 25.04 9.51 5.96
CA GLY A 200 25.09 8.12 5.47
C GLY A 200 24.18 7.82 4.26
N GLY A 201 23.38 8.77 3.79
CA GLY A 201 22.61 8.65 2.54
C GLY A 201 21.13 9.03 2.70
N GLN A 202 20.34 8.66 1.69
CA GLN A 202 18.90 8.86 1.71
C GLN A 202 18.22 7.84 2.63
N THR A 203 17.21 8.30 3.37
CA THR A 203 16.34 7.47 4.21
C THR A 203 14.88 7.71 3.83
N HIS A 204 14.04 6.69 3.99
CA HIS A 204 12.63 6.76 3.64
C HIS A 204 11.77 6.48 4.88
N PRO A 205 11.39 7.52 5.64
CA PRO A 205 10.70 7.35 6.91
C PRO A 205 9.24 6.95 6.73
N GLY A 206 8.63 6.46 7.81
CA GLY A 206 7.21 6.08 7.83
C GLY A 206 6.94 4.72 7.19
N GLY A 207 5.73 4.59 6.64
CA GLY A 207 5.22 3.34 6.08
C GLY A 207 4.38 2.52 7.04
N GLY A 208 3.68 1.54 6.49
CA GLY A 208 2.82 0.62 7.22
C GLY A 208 1.47 1.20 7.66
N VAL A 209 1.11 2.41 7.22
CA VAL A 209 -0.24 2.98 7.34
C VAL A 209 -0.85 3.03 5.95
N ARG A 210 -2.13 2.68 5.80
CA ARG A 210 -2.84 2.77 4.52
C ARG A 210 -3.13 4.22 4.18
N MET A 211 -2.59 4.67 3.06
CA MET A 211 -2.69 6.03 2.60
C MET A 211 -3.19 6.08 1.17
N LYS A 212 -3.56 7.28 0.73
CA LYS A 212 -3.84 7.62 -0.67
C LYS A 212 -3.16 8.93 -1.03
N ALA A 213 -2.81 9.10 -2.30
CA ALA A 213 -2.44 10.38 -2.86
C ALA A 213 -2.97 10.54 -4.29
N THR A 214 -3.16 11.79 -4.71
CA THR A 214 -3.46 12.13 -6.10
C THR A 214 -2.19 12.06 -6.93
N LEU A 215 -2.32 11.56 -8.16
CA LEU A 215 -1.29 11.51 -9.18
C LEU A 215 -1.77 12.23 -10.43
N ASP A 216 -0.84 12.64 -11.29
CA ASP A 216 -1.17 13.08 -12.64
C ASP A 216 -0.84 11.99 -13.65
N PHE A 217 -1.63 11.91 -14.72
CA PHE A 217 -1.34 11.05 -15.85
C PHE A 217 -0.26 11.66 -16.74
N ASP A 218 0.72 10.84 -17.11
CA ASP A 218 1.80 11.25 -18.02
C ASP A 218 1.63 10.53 -19.37
N ALA A 219 1.59 9.20 -19.35
CA ALA A 219 1.49 8.43 -20.58
C ALA A 219 0.86 7.05 -20.38
N LEU A 220 0.28 6.53 -21.46
CA LEU A 220 -0.15 5.15 -21.57
C LEU A 220 0.73 4.44 -22.60
N ASN A 221 1.38 3.35 -22.19
CA ASN A 221 2.06 2.43 -23.09
C ASN A 221 1.27 1.11 -23.20
N LYS A 222 1.83 0.15 -23.95
CA LYS A 222 1.18 -1.15 -24.20
C LYS A 222 0.78 -1.89 -22.92
N THR A 223 1.62 -1.84 -21.89
CA THR A 223 1.45 -2.57 -20.62
C THR A 223 1.63 -1.67 -19.39
N TRP A 224 1.93 -0.39 -19.60
CA TRP A 224 2.26 0.55 -18.52
C TRP A 224 1.31 1.74 -18.51
N VAL A 225 0.91 2.15 -17.31
CA VAL A 225 0.45 3.52 -17.03
C VAL A 225 1.62 4.25 -16.36
N ARG A 226 2.01 5.39 -16.93
CA ARG A 226 3.02 6.29 -16.35
C ARG A 226 2.30 7.44 -15.68
N LEU A 227 2.62 7.64 -14.41
CA LEU A 227 2.00 8.61 -13.54
C LEU A 227 3.11 9.50 -12.94
N ALA A 228 2.79 10.78 -12.76
CA ALA A 228 3.70 11.78 -12.26
C ALA A 228 3.41 12.08 -10.78
N MET A 229 4.50 12.25 -10.04
CA MET A 229 4.54 12.72 -8.66
C MET A 229 5.18 14.10 -8.70
N ASN A 230 4.59 15.08 -8.01
CA ASN A 230 5.11 16.46 -8.03
C ASN A 230 4.50 17.29 -6.89
N GLU A 231 5.32 17.62 -5.89
CA GLU A 231 4.94 18.47 -4.76
C GLU A 231 4.37 19.82 -5.22
N SER A 232 4.99 20.47 -6.21
CA SER A 232 4.58 21.80 -6.65
C SER A 232 3.25 21.83 -7.39
N ARG A 233 2.66 20.66 -7.66
CA ARG A 233 1.34 20.48 -8.26
C ARG A 233 0.35 19.86 -7.27
N ASP A 234 0.69 19.87 -5.99
CA ASP A 234 -0.05 19.24 -4.92
C ASP A 234 -0.29 17.73 -5.10
N LEU A 235 0.64 17.04 -5.76
CA LEU A 235 0.59 15.60 -5.99
C LEU A 235 1.45 14.85 -4.98
N GLY A 236 1.01 13.64 -4.64
CA GLY A 236 1.83 12.66 -3.93
C GLY A 236 2.23 11.51 -4.85
N GLY A 237 2.29 10.29 -4.32
CA GLY A 237 2.68 9.11 -5.07
C GLY A 237 3.34 7.98 -4.27
N ALA A 238 3.60 6.86 -4.95
CA ALA A 238 4.15 5.67 -4.33
C ALA A 238 5.61 5.82 -3.89
N CYS A 239 6.00 5.05 -2.89
CA CYS A 239 7.38 4.84 -2.50
C CYS A 239 7.64 3.40 -2.04
N TYR A 240 8.77 3.14 -1.36
CA TYR A 240 9.14 1.80 -0.91
C TYR A 240 8.04 1.17 -0.06
N GLY A 241 7.56 0.00 -0.47
CA GLY A 241 6.45 -0.71 0.18
C GLY A 241 5.08 -0.48 -0.46
N ASP A 242 4.93 0.50 -1.37
CA ASP A 242 3.73 0.66 -2.20
C ASP A 242 3.73 -0.26 -3.42
N SER A 243 4.84 -0.93 -3.72
CA SER A 243 4.90 -2.00 -4.72
C SER A 243 3.74 -2.97 -4.59
N GLY A 244 3.08 -3.28 -5.70
CA GLY A 244 1.87 -4.11 -5.74
C GLY A 244 0.58 -3.36 -5.39
N GLY A 245 0.67 -2.16 -4.81
CA GLY A 245 -0.46 -1.31 -4.45
C GLY A 245 -1.24 -0.80 -5.68
N PRO A 246 -2.52 -0.45 -5.51
CA PRO A 246 -3.40 -0.06 -6.60
C PRO A 246 -3.14 1.37 -7.08
N ASN A 247 -3.29 1.56 -8.39
CA ASN A 247 -3.46 2.86 -9.04
C ASN A 247 -4.86 2.89 -9.65
N PHE A 248 -5.72 3.75 -9.12
CA PHE A 248 -7.09 3.93 -9.57
C PHE A 248 -7.22 5.13 -10.49
N VAL A 249 -8.10 5.00 -11.47
CA VAL A 249 -8.63 6.12 -12.27
C VAL A 249 -10.13 6.21 -12.04
N THR A 250 -10.66 7.43 -11.89
CA THR A 250 -12.11 7.64 -11.76
C THR A 250 -12.75 7.79 -13.13
N LEU A 251 -13.58 6.82 -13.53
CA LEU A 251 -14.31 6.80 -14.79
C LEU A 251 -15.81 6.80 -14.49
N ASP A 252 -16.56 7.75 -15.04
CA ASP A 252 -18.00 7.89 -14.81
C ASP A 252 -18.38 7.87 -13.31
N GLY A 253 -17.55 8.51 -12.48
CA GLY A 253 -17.72 8.59 -11.03
C GLY A 253 -17.35 7.31 -10.25
N LYS A 254 -16.76 6.31 -10.91
CA LYS A 254 -16.36 5.03 -10.29
C LYS A 254 -14.85 4.86 -10.31
N LEU A 255 -14.28 4.39 -9.20
CA LEU A 255 -12.87 3.98 -9.15
C LEU A 255 -12.67 2.66 -9.90
N VAL A 256 -11.82 2.70 -10.92
CA VAL A 256 -11.41 1.53 -11.69
C VAL A 256 -9.92 1.30 -11.44
N LEU A 257 -9.55 0.05 -11.13
CA LEU A 257 -8.18 -0.36 -10.86
C LEU A 257 -7.37 -0.40 -12.16
N ALA A 258 -6.84 0.75 -12.56
CA ALA A 258 -6.11 0.89 -13.81
C ALA A 258 -4.79 0.11 -13.80
N GLY A 259 -4.09 0.03 -12.67
CA GLY A 259 -2.81 -0.67 -12.60
C GLY A 259 -2.33 -0.98 -11.19
N THR A 260 -1.25 -1.74 -11.11
CA THR A 260 -0.54 -2.07 -9.87
C THR A 260 0.87 -1.47 -9.89
N THR A 261 1.31 -0.84 -8.80
CA THR A 261 2.60 -0.13 -8.71
C THR A 261 3.76 -1.10 -8.86
N ILE A 262 4.64 -0.87 -9.84
CA ILE A 262 5.81 -1.71 -10.09
C ILE A 262 7.11 -1.02 -9.71
N THR A 263 7.28 0.23 -10.14
CA THR A 263 8.54 0.96 -9.96
C THR A 263 8.32 2.46 -10.02
N GLY A 264 9.38 3.21 -9.71
CA GLY A 264 9.45 4.66 -9.67
C GLY A 264 10.89 5.12 -9.52
N ASP A 265 11.10 6.41 -9.30
CA ASP A 265 12.42 6.96 -9.04
C ASP A 265 12.84 6.65 -7.60
N SER A 266 14.12 6.35 -7.39
CA SER A 266 14.63 5.94 -6.07
C SER A 266 14.34 6.94 -4.94
N PRO A 267 14.34 8.27 -5.18
CA PRO A 267 13.95 9.25 -4.16
C PRO A 267 12.45 9.34 -3.87
N CYS A 268 11.58 8.80 -4.73
CA CYS A 268 10.12 8.90 -4.67
C CYS A 268 9.58 10.34 -4.81
N TYR A 269 10.09 11.09 -5.79
CA TYR A 269 9.67 12.47 -6.04
C TYR A 269 8.98 12.71 -7.37
N ALA A 270 9.18 11.84 -8.38
CA ALA A 270 8.87 12.21 -9.76
C ALA A 270 7.97 11.22 -10.49
N THR A 271 8.17 9.92 -10.30
CA THR A 271 7.62 8.90 -11.18
C THR A 271 6.97 7.76 -10.42
N ASN A 272 5.78 7.38 -10.86
CA ASN A 272 5.09 6.17 -10.46
C ASN A 272 4.69 5.39 -11.72
N VAL A 273 5.20 4.17 -11.86
CA VAL A 273 4.96 3.33 -13.03
C VAL A 273 4.15 2.11 -12.61
N ALA A 274 2.94 2.00 -13.17
CA ALA A 274 1.99 0.94 -12.87
C ALA A 274 1.81 0.00 -14.05
N TYR A 275 1.77 -1.30 -13.79
CA TYR A 275 1.44 -2.32 -14.78
C TYR A 275 -0.08 -2.35 -14.97
N ARG A 276 -0.57 -2.17 -16.20
CA ARG A 276 -2.00 -1.92 -16.46
C ARG A 276 -2.84 -3.20 -16.44
N MET A 277 -3.97 -3.15 -15.75
CA MET A 277 -4.85 -4.32 -15.52
C MET A 277 -5.71 -4.70 -16.72
N ASP A 278 -5.82 -3.84 -17.74
CA ASP A 278 -6.58 -4.08 -18.97
C ASP A 278 -5.75 -4.57 -20.15
N SER A 279 -4.45 -4.79 -19.95
CA SER A 279 -3.56 -5.39 -20.96
C SER A 279 -3.89 -6.87 -21.18
N ALA A 280 -3.57 -7.39 -22.37
CA ALA A 280 -3.83 -8.79 -22.71
C ALA A 280 -3.10 -9.77 -21.76
N SER A 281 -1.84 -9.48 -21.40
CA SER A 281 -1.03 -10.30 -20.50
C SER A 281 -1.56 -10.27 -19.07
N ALA A 282 -1.82 -9.08 -18.51
CA ALA A 282 -2.42 -8.98 -17.17
C ALA A 282 -3.77 -9.72 -17.09
N ARG A 283 -4.64 -9.55 -18.09
CA ARG A 283 -5.94 -10.23 -18.14
C ARG A 283 -5.81 -11.74 -18.33
N ALA A 284 -4.87 -12.22 -19.15
CA ALA A 284 -4.62 -13.65 -19.29
C ALA A 284 -4.18 -14.31 -17.97
N PHE A 285 -3.39 -13.59 -17.17
CA PHE A 285 -3.04 -14.03 -15.82
C PHE A 285 -4.23 -13.96 -14.85
N LEU A 286 -4.86 -12.79 -14.72
CA LEU A 286 -5.96 -12.57 -13.77
C LEU A 286 -7.19 -13.44 -14.04
N GLY A 287 -7.48 -13.73 -15.31
CA GLY A 287 -8.60 -14.59 -15.73
C GLY A 287 -8.52 -16.03 -15.21
N GLN A 288 -7.37 -16.45 -14.68
CA GLN A 288 -7.21 -17.75 -14.01
C GLN A 288 -7.73 -17.73 -12.57
N TYR A 289 -7.91 -16.54 -11.97
CA TYR A 289 -8.22 -16.37 -10.55
C TYR A 289 -9.55 -15.67 -10.29
N VAL A 290 -10.01 -14.83 -11.22
CA VAL A 290 -11.25 -14.05 -11.12
C VAL A 290 -12.01 -14.03 -12.45
N THR A 291 -13.32 -13.81 -12.37
CA THR A 291 -14.13 -13.50 -13.55
C THR A 291 -13.84 -12.05 -13.98
N LEU A 292 -13.37 -11.88 -15.21
CA LEU A 292 -13.06 -10.56 -15.76
C LEU A 292 -14.29 -9.92 -16.42
N PRO A 293 -14.45 -8.60 -16.32
CA PRO A 293 -15.43 -7.84 -17.10
C PRO A 293 -15.00 -7.67 -18.57
#